data_AF-A0A166CMX2-F1
#
_entry.id   AF-A0A166CMX2-F1
#
_cell.length_a   1.000
_cell.length_b   1.000
_cell.length_c   1.000
_cell.angle_alpha   90.00
_cell.angle_beta   90.00
_cell.angle_gamma   90.00
#
_symmetry.space_group_name_H-M   'P 1'
#
loop_
_entity.id
_entity.type
_entity.pdbx_description
1 polymer ?
#
loop_
_entity_poly.entity_id
_entity_poly.type
_entity_poly.pdbx_seq_one_letter_code
_entity_poly.pdbx_strand_id
1 'polypeptide(L)'
;MLSTASFDGPSYVGSATHLFGDAELASLLDSLTIQQKTPTRESAQSGSVHVSDVAMSDEEHYLSDASVSSTSSAGKPSSTPVPPEPCALLQSIIGLYDPAEELEDFPTTCGEYLELLFTHRELFSACPHAHTGCPAGLAQLARALELRAWRADRECDAEAVAAFRHESWQVAAWLQTGGMWWAKPAEA
;
A
#
# COMPACT_ATOMS: atom_id res chain seq x y z
N MET A 1 -11.90 55.28 26.83
CA MET A 1 -12.05 54.37 27.98
C MET A 1 -11.51 53.02 27.54
N LEU A 2 -10.32 52.66 28.03
CA LEU A 2 -9.66 51.39 27.75
C LEU A 2 -10.32 50.30 28.59
N SER A 3 -10.69 49.18 27.98
CA SER A 3 -11.11 47.97 28.70
C SER A 3 -10.19 46.83 28.29
N THR A 4 -9.25 46.53 29.16
CA THR A 4 -8.35 45.38 29.11
C THR A 4 -9.04 44.20 29.79
N ALA A 5 -9.33 43.14 29.04
CA ALA A 5 -9.73 41.86 29.59
C ALA A 5 -8.58 40.87 29.43
N SER A 6 -7.99 40.56 30.58
CA SER A 6 -7.04 39.49 30.86
C SER A 6 -7.76 38.14 30.80
N PHE A 7 -7.14 37.12 30.21
CA PHE A 7 -7.54 35.74 30.46
C PHE A 7 -6.31 34.84 30.57
N ASP A 8 -6.16 34.30 31.79
CA ASP A 8 -5.27 33.22 32.21
C ASP A 8 -5.27 32.06 31.19
N GLY A 9 -4.14 31.49 30.77
CA GLY A 9 -3.13 30.80 31.57
C GLY A 9 -3.10 29.33 31.10
N PRO A 10 -2.02 28.82 30.48
CA PRO A 10 -1.97 27.43 30.05
C PRO A 10 -1.63 26.50 31.21
N SER A 11 -2.56 25.60 31.52
CA SER A 11 -2.38 24.45 32.42
C SER A 11 -1.39 23.47 31.80
N TYR A 12 -0.12 23.54 32.19
CA TYR A 12 0.90 22.57 31.81
C TYR A 12 0.70 21.29 32.65
N VAL A 13 0.01 20.31 32.09
CA VAL A 13 -0.09 18.96 32.67
C VAL A 13 1.18 18.22 32.31
N GLY A 14 2.09 18.11 33.26
CA GLY A 14 3.30 17.31 33.14
C GLY A 14 2.96 15.83 33.06
N SER A 15 2.93 15.27 31.85
CA SER A 15 3.00 13.82 31.64
C SER A 15 4.42 13.34 31.90
N ALA A 16 4.67 12.99 33.17
CA ALA A 16 5.81 12.17 33.55
C ALA A 16 5.50 10.71 33.16
N THR A 17 5.62 10.39 31.88
CA THR A 17 5.64 9.00 31.42
C THR A 17 6.98 8.69 30.77
N HIS A 18 7.75 7.89 31.49
CA HIS A 18 8.49 6.77 30.91
C HIS A 18 9.84 7.07 30.22
N LEU A 19 10.81 7.60 30.96
CA LEU A 19 12.26 7.55 30.64
C LEU A 19 12.88 6.15 30.93
N PHE A 20 12.17 5.08 30.56
CA PHE A 20 12.66 3.70 30.63
C PHE A 20 12.37 3.07 29.26
N GLY A 21 13.27 3.27 28.29
CA GLY A 21 13.10 2.66 26.97
C GLY A 21 14.19 2.95 25.95
N ASP A 22 14.86 4.10 26.02
CA ASP A 22 15.79 4.49 24.95
C ASP A 22 17.12 3.73 24.98
N ALA A 23 17.55 3.24 26.15
CA ALA A 23 18.81 2.50 26.28
C ALA A 23 18.73 1.06 25.75
N GLU A 24 17.58 0.40 25.86
CA GLU A 24 17.40 -0.94 25.28
C GLU A 24 17.21 -0.89 23.76
N LEU A 25 16.57 0.16 23.23
CA LEU A 25 16.40 0.35 21.79
C LEU A 25 17.76 0.52 21.07
N ALA A 26 18.68 1.27 21.68
CA ALA A 26 20.04 1.43 21.16
C ALA A 26 20.80 0.09 21.14
N SER A 27 20.62 -0.75 22.17
CA SER A 27 21.26 -2.08 22.23
C SER A 27 20.66 -3.08 21.21
N LEU A 28 19.38 -2.94 20.86
CA LEU A 28 18.73 -3.73 19.82
C LEU A 28 19.19 -3.34 18.41
N LEU A 29 19.32 -2.04 18.14
CA LEU A 29 19.84 -1.53 16.86
C LEU A 29 21.31 -1.94 16.64
N ASP A 30 22.14 -1.92 17.69
CA ASP A 30 23.53 -2.37 17.59
C ASP A 30 23.64 -3.87 17.29
N SER A 31 22.70 -4.67 17.84
CA SER A 31 22.60 -6.12 17.56
C SER A 31 22.18 -6.44 16.12
N LEU A 32 21.48 -5.52 15.43
CA LEU A 32 21.02 -5.71 14.05
C LEU A 32 22.11 -5.41 12.99
N THR A 33 23.23 -4.79 13.38
CA THR A 33 24.29 -4.41 12.42
C THR A 33 25.25 -5.54 12.03
N ILE A 34 25.10 -6.75 12.58
CA ILE A 34 26.01 -7.88 12.31
C ILE A 34 25.36 -8.87 11.34
N GLN A 35 25.71 -8.77 10.05
CA GLN A 35 26.03 -9.88 9.11
C GLN A 35 26.12 -9.43 7.64
N GLN A 36 26.60 -8.22 7.33
CA GLN A 36 27.12 -7.95 5.98
C GLN A 36 28.53 -8.53 5.83
N LYS A 37 28.60 -9.87 5.78
CA LYS A 37 29.81 -10.59 5.42
C LYS A 37 30.02 -10.46 3.92
N THR A 38 30.90 -9.54 3.53
CA THR A 38 31.39 -9.36 2.16
C THR A 38 31.89 -10.69 1.59
N PRO A 39 31.33 -11.18 0.46
CA PRO A 39 31.97 -12.25 -0.28
C PRO A 39 33.16 -11.67 -1.06
N THR A 40 34.35 -12.11 -0.67
CA THR A 40 35.59 -11.95 -1.41
C THR A 40 35.48 -12.60 -2.79
N ARG A 41 35.53 -11.75 -3.82
CA ARG A 41 35.99 -11.97 -5.20
C ARG A 41 36.54 -13.37 -5.52
N GLU A 42 35.95 -14.03 -6.51
CA GLU A 42 36.74 -14.77 -7.50
C GLU A 42 36.13 -14.68 -8.91
N SER A 43 37.04 -14.48 -9.85
CA SER A 43 36.82 -14.11 -11.23
C SER A 43 37.04 -15.36 -12.07
N ALA A 44 36.02 -15.87 -12.76
CA ALA A 44 36.25 -16.70 -13.94
C ALA A 44 34.99 -16.85 -14.80
N GLN A 45 35.21 -16.65 -16.10
CA GLN A 45 34.59 -17.39 -17.19
C GLN A 45 33.29 -16.82 -17.80
N SER A 46 33.56 -15.90 -18.73
CA SER A 46 32.78 -15.61 -19.94
C SER A 46 32.28 -16.90 -20.62
N GLY A 47 31.01 -17.23 -20.42
CA GLY A 47 30.25 -18.14 -21.26
C GLY A 47 29.31 -17.34 -22.15
N SER A 48 29.69 -17.18 -23.42
CA SER A 48 28.82 -16.64 -24.48
C SER A 48 27.66 -17.63 -24.71
N VAL A 49 26.50 -17.36 -24.13
CA VAL A 49 25.26 -18.10 -24.44
C VAL A 49 24.60 -17.42 -25.63
N HIS A 50 24.64 -18.12 -26.76
CA HIS A 50 23.94 -17.77 -28.00
C HIS A 50 22.42 -17.86 -27.74
N VAL A 51 21.76 -16.73 -27.57
CA VAL A 51 20.30 -16.65 -27.49
C VAL A 51 19.79 -16.63 -28.93
N SER A 52 19.14 -17.72 -29.34
CA SER A 52 18.44 -17.78 -30.62
C SER A 52 17.19 -16.93 -30.55
N ASP A 53 17.09 -15.99 -31.48
CA ASP A 53 15.93 -15.15 -31.75
C ASP A 53 14.78 -16.03 -32.27
N VAL A 54 13.73 -16.21 -31.46
CA VAL A 54 12.51 -16.91 -31.85
C VAL A 54 11.46 -15.85 -32.16
N ALA A 55 11.29 -15.61 -33.45
CA ALA A 55 10.22 -14.80 -34.01
C ALA A 55 8.85 -15.35 -33.58
N MET A 56 8.08 -14.53 -32.88
CA MET A 56 6.66 -14.80 -32.60
C MET A 56 5.84 -14.37 -33.82
N SER A 57 5.19 -15.34 -34.47
CA SER A 57 4.26 -15.14 -35.58
C SER A 57 3.02 -14.36 -35.12
N ASP A 58 2.67 -13.32 -35.87
CA ASP A 58 1.35 -12.67 -35.86
C ASP A 58 0.30 -13.68 -36.35
N GLU A 59 -0.62 -14.07 -35.46
CA GLU A 59 -1.88 -14.71 -35.84
C GLU A 59 -3.04 -13.79 -35.45
N GLU A 60 -3.60 -13.16 -36.47
CA GLU A 60 -4.81 -12.35 -36.44
C GLU A 60 -6.03 -13.23 -36.23
N HIS A 61 -6.84 -12.98 -35.20
CA HIS A 61 -8.17 -13.61 -35.11
C HIS A 61 -9.25 -12.68 -34.52
N TYR A 62 -10.21 -12.42 -35.41
CA TYR A 62 -11.66 -12.28 -35.19
C TYR A 62 -12.24 -11.01 -34.54
N LEU A 63 -12.72 -10.14 -35.43
CA LEU A 63 -13.83 -9.22 -35.21
C LEU A 63 -15.08 -10.02 -34.75
N SER A 64 -15.64 -9.68 -33.60
CA SER A 64 -17.00 -10.08 -33.21
C SER A 64 -17.85 -8.85 -32.98
N ASP A 65 -18.83 -8.71 -33.88
CA ASP A 65 -19.86 -7.69 -33.90
C ASP A 65 -20.91 -8.04 -32.83
N ALA A 66 -20.88 -7.33 -31.70
CA ALA A 66 -21.86 -7.49 -30.63
C ALA A 66 -22.85 -6.32 -30.67
N SER A 67 -24.04 -6.62 -31.18
CA SER A 67 -25.20 -5.74 -31.26
C SER A 67 -25.57 -5.11 -29.91
N VAL A 68 -25.58 -3.78 -29.87
CA VAL A 68 -26.04 -2.96 -28.74
C VAL A 68 -27.58 -2.83 -28.76
N SER A 69 -28.25 -3.66 -27.95
CA SER A 69 -29.67 -3.42 -27.62
C SER A 69 -29.75 -2.47 -26.42
N SER A 70 -30.04 -1.19 -26.70
CA SER A 70 -30.29 -0.17 -25.69
C SER A 70 -31.76 -0.22 -25.25
N THR A 71 -32.04 -0.79 -24.08
CA THR A 71 -33.32 -0.65 -23.41
C THR A 71 -33.21 0.39 -22.30
N SER A 72 -33.66 1.61 -22.61
CA SER A 72 -33.77 2.73 -21.68
C SER A 72 -34.93 2.49 -20.71
N SER A 73 -34.65 1.81 -19.60
CA SER A 73 -35.55 1.71 -18.45
C SER A 73 -35.31 2.89 -17.50
N ALA A 74 -36.29 3.78 -17.39
CA ALA A 74 -36.34 4.85 -16.41
C ALA A 74 -36.49 4.26 -15.00
N GLY A 75 -35.37 3.93 -14.36
CA GLY A 75 -35.29 3.42 -13.00
C GLY A 75 -35.30 4.53 -11.96
N LYS A 76 -36.07 4.31 -10.89
CA LYS A 76 -36.07 5.02 -9.60
C LYS A 76 -34.69 5.57 -9.18
N PRO A 77 -34.63 6.65 -8.37
CA PRO A 77 -33.38 7.09 -7.77
C PRO A 77 -32.81 5.96 -6.91
N SER A 78 -31.88 5.21 -7.50
CA SER A 78 -31.06 4.21 -6.87
C SER A 78 -30.19 4.97 -5.88
N SER A 79 -30.40 4.78 -4.58
CA SER A 79 -29.42 5.16 -3.59
C SER A 79 -28.16 4.35 -3.88
N THR A 80 -27.24 4.94 -4.65
CA THR A 80 -25.94 4.35 -4.93
C THR A 80 -25.31 4.00 -3.59
N PRO A 81 -25.02 2.72 -3.31
CA PRO A 81 -24.39 2.34 -2.06
C PRO A 81 -23.07 3.09 -1.96
N VAL A 82 -22.89 3.83 -0.86
CA VAL A 82 -21.65 4.54 -0.57
C VAL A 82 -20.54 3.48 -0.51
N PRO A 83 -19.44 3.66 -1.27
CA PRO A 83 -18.36 2.68 -1.26
C PRO A 83 -17.79 2.53 0.16
N PRO A 84 -17.38 1.33 0.56
CA PRO A 84 -16.80 1.12 1.88
C PRO A 84 -15.50 1.94 2.01
N GLU A 85 -15.38 2.67 3.11
CA GLU A 85 -14.19 3.46 3.43
C GLU A 85 -13.02 2.53 3.83
N PRO A 86 -11.76 2.89 3.49
CA PRO A 86 -10.59 2.14 3.92
C PRO A 86 -10.39 2.23 5.44
N CYS A 87 -9.51 1.41 6.03
CA CYS A 87 -9.25 1.46 7.46
C CYS A 87 -8.60 2.78 7.88
N ALA A 88 -8.71 3.16 9.16
CA ALA A 88 -8.21 4.44 9.68
C ALA A 88 -6.72 4.68 9.40
N LEU A 89 -5.89 3.62 9.42
CA LEU A 89 -4.49 3.68 9.02
C LEU A 89 -4.36 4.17 7.57
N LEU A 90 -5.01 3.48 6.63
CA LEU A 90 -4.99 3.86 5.21
C LEU A 90 -5.63 5.22 4.96
N GLN A 91 -6.69 5.58 5.68
CA GLN A 91 -7.29 6.93 5.58
C GLN A 91 -6.32 8.01 6.02
N SER A 92 -5.54 7.78 7.09
CA SER A 92 -4.55 8.76 7.54
C SER A 92 -3.46 8.96 6.50
N ILE A 93 -3.01 7.87 5.87
CA ILE A 93 -2.04 7.91 4.79
C ILE A 93 -2.66 8.61 3.58
N ILE A 94 -3.78 8.15 3.04
CA ILE A 94 -4.46 8.78 1.88
C ILE A 94 -4.82 10.25 2.16
N GLY A 95 -5.14 10.62 3.40
CA GLY A 95 -5.43 12.00 3.79
C GLY A 95 -4.20 12.92 3.74
N LEU A 96 -2.99 12.38 3.88
CA LEU A 96 -1.75 13.10 3.60
C LEU A 96 -1.52 13.29 2.08
N TYR A 97 -2.28 12.58 1.25
CA TYR A 97 -2.13 12.56 -0.21
C TYR A 97 -3.23 13.45 -0.80
N ASP A 98 -3.15 14.75 -0.53
CA ASP A 98 -3.99 15.71 -1.25
C ASP A 98 -3.57 15.71 -2.73
N PRO A 99 -4.42 15.30 -3.68
CA PRO A 99 -4.05 15.30 -5.10
C PRO A 99 -3.78 16.70 -5.67
N ALA A 100 -4.12 17.77 -4.94
CA ALA A 100 -3.84 19.15 -5.34
C ALA A 100 -2.42 19.62 -4.99
N GLU A 101 -1.84 19.09 -3.92
CA GLU A 101 -0.46 19.36 -3.48
C GLU A 101 0.33 18.11 -3.87
N GLU A 102 1.03 18.17 -5.01
CA GLU A 102 1.81 17.06 -5.57
C GLU A 102 2.47 16.20 -4.48
N LEU A 103 2.43 14.88 -4.67
CA LEU A 103 2.80 13.82 -3.73
C LEU A 103 4.29 13.85 -3.29
N GLU A 104 4.73 14.96 -2.72
CA GLU A 104 6.13 15.28 -2.54
C GLU A 104 6.73 14.46 -1.40
N ASP A 105 5.92 14.24 -0.35
CA ASP A 105 6.44 13.82 0.95
C ASP A 105 6.17 12.36 1.32
N PHE A 106 5.46 11.57 0.50
CA PHE A 106 5.30 10.15 0.85
C PHE A 106 6.62 9.40 0.62
N PRO A 107 7.24 8.87 1.70
CA PRO A 107 8.54 8.26 1.59
C PRO A 107 8.38 6.82 1.09
N THR A 108 8.86 6.60 -0.12
CA THR A 108 9.02 5.26 -0.70
C THR A 108 10.47 4.79 -0.61
N THR A 109 11.38 5.65 -0.17
CA THR A 109 12.79 5.34 0.06
C THR A 109 12.94 4.26 1.11
N CYS A 110 13.97 3.41 0.93
CA CYS A 110 14.45 2.49 1.97
C CYS A 110 13.40 1.52 2.53
N GLY A 111 12.28 1.30 1.83
CA GLY A 111 11.25 0.36 2.25
C GLY A 111 10.29 0.87 3.32
N GLU A 112 10.18 2.19 3.56
CA GLU A 112 9.24 2.74 4.56
C GLU A 112 7.78 2.36 4.27
N TYR A 113 7.40 2.23 2.99
CA TYR A 113 6.09 1.71 2.60
C TYR A 113 5.83 0.26 3.07
N LEU A 114 6.87 -0.53 3.35
CA LEU A 114 6.73 -1.91 3.86
C LEU A 114 6.23 -1.90 5.31
N GLU A 115 6.65 -0.94 6.13
CA GLU A 115 6.16 -0.80 7.50
C GLU A 115 4.65 -0.54 7.50
N LEU A 116 4.16 0.31 6.59
CA LEU A 116 2.74 0.52 6.38
C LEU A 116 2.02 -0.79 5.99
N LEU A 117 2.58 -1.57 5.06
CA LEU A 117 1.99 -2.85 4.64
C LEU A 117 1.97 -3.87 5.78
N PHE A 118 3.04 -3.99 6.56
CA PHE A 118 3.07 -4.91 7.70
C PHE A 118 2.11 -4.49 8.81
N THR A 119 2.07 -3.20 9.15
CA THR A 119 1.10 -2.67 10.12
C THR A 119 -0.32 -2.90 9.64
N HIS A 120 -0.60 -2.67 8.35
CA HIS A 120 -1.90 -2.98 7.74
C HIS A 120 -2.26 -4.46 7.87
N ARG A 121 -1.32 -5.38 7.62
CA ARG A 121 -1.54 -6.82 7.77
C ARG A 121 -1.82 -7.24 9.20
N GLU A 122 -1.11 -6.68 10.17
CA GLU A 122 -1.34 -6.93 11.59
C GLU A 122 -2.75 -6.51 11.99
N LEU A 123 -3.14 -5.27 11.64
CA LEU A 123 -4.50 -4.76 11.89
C LEU A 123 -5.58 -5.58 11.16
N PHE A 124 -5.30 -5.97 9.92
CA PHE A 124 -6.19 -6.82 9.13
C PHE A 124 -6.41 -8.16 9.80
N SER A 125 -5.34 -8.81 10.29
CA SER A 125 -5.43 -10.09 10.98
C SER A 125 -6.24 -10.02 12.28
N ALA A 126 -6.19 -8.88 12.99
CA ALA A 126 -6.94 -8.65 14.21
C ALA A 126 -8.44 -8.37 13.95
N CYS A 127 -8.77 -7.64 12.88
CA CYS A 127 -10.15 -7.31 12.54
C CYS A 127 -10.40 -7.22 11.02
N PRO A 128 -10.54 -8.35 10.32
CA PRO A 128 -10.67 -8.35 8.85
C PRO A 128 -11.92 -7.62 8.35
N HIS A 129 -13.02 -7.69 9.11
CA HIS A 129 -14.29 -7.04 8.76
C HIS A 129 -14.21 -5.51 8.73
N ALA A 130 -13.26 -4.90 9.45
CA ALA A 130 -13.03 -3.46 9.43
C ALA A 130 -12.26 -2.97 8.19
N HIS A 131 -11.84 -3.89 7.31
CA HIS A 131 -10.96 -3.60 6.18
C HIS A 131 -11.64 -3.83 4.82
N THR A 132 -12.96 -3.80 4.76
CA THR A 132 -13.74 -4.02 3.52
C THR A 132 -13.46 -2.98 2.43
N GLY A 133 -13.10 -1.75 2.80
CA GLY A 133 -12.68 -0.70 1.87
C GLY A 133 -11.18 -0.63 1.58
N CYS A 134 -10.35 -1.39 2.32
CA CYS A 134 -8.90 -1.35 2.15
C CYS A 134 -8.39 -1.73 0.76
N PRO A 135 -8.98 -2.72 0.04
CA PRO A 135 -8.56 -3.00 -1.33
C PRO A 135 -8.65 -1.77 -2.24
N ALA A 136 -9.73 -1.00 -2.15
CA ALA A 136 -9.89 0.21 -2.95
C ALA A 136 -8.86 1.29 -2.57
N GLY A 137 -8.63 1.50 -1.27
CA GLY A 137 -7.64 2.46 -0.77
C GLY A 137 -6.20 2.09 -1.18
N LEU A 138 -5.80 0.83 -1.04
CA LEU A 138 -4.48 0.34 -1.46
C LEU A 138 -4.28 0.47 -2.97
N ALA A 139 -5.31 0.15 -3.78
CA ALA A 139 -5.26 0.36 -5.23
C ALA A 139 -5.18 1.85 -5.59
N GLN A 140 -5.83 2.73 -4.82
CA GLN A 140 -5.72 4.18 -5.00
C GLN A 140 -4.31 4.68 -4.70
N LEU A 141 -3.67 4.22 -3.62
CA LEU A 141 -2.28 4.53 -3.29
C LEU A 141 -1.32 4.08 -4.39
N ALA A 142 -1.48 2.85 -4.90
CA ALA A 142 -0.70 2.36 -6.01
C ALA A 142 -0.84 3.26 -7.25
N ARG A 143 -2.07 3.66 -7.60
CA ARG A 143 -2.30 4.58 -8.72
C ARG A 143 -1.69 5.97 -8.49
N ALA A 144 -1.75 6.49 -7.26
CA ALA A 144 -1.14 7.77 -6.93
C ALA A 144 0.38 7.74 -7.10
N LEU A 145 1.02 6.64 -6.69
CA LEU A 145 2.46 6.44 -6.88
C LEU A 145 2.84 6.22 -8.35
N GLU A 146 2.00 5.54 -9.14
CA GLU A 146 2.23 5.35 -10.58
C GLU A 146 2.18 6.66 -11.38
N LEU A 147 1.30 7.57 -10.99
CA LEU A 147 1.13 8.87 -11.65
C LEU A 147 2.13 9.91 -11.14
N ARG A 148 2.90 9.59 -10.11
CA ARG A 148 3.88 10.49 -9.52
C ARG A 148 5.02 10.75 -10.50
N ALA A 149 5.48 12.00 -10.58
CA ALA A 149 6.63 12.35 -11.39
C ALA A 149 7.89 11.61 -10.90
N TRP A 150 8.63 11.04 -11.85
CA TRP A 150 9.89 10.36 -11.55
C TRP A 150 10.89 11.32 -10.91
N ARG A 151 11.54 10.87 -9.83
CA ARG A 151 12.69 11.52 -9.21
C ARG A 151 13.72 10.48 -8.78
N ALA A 152 15.00 10.86 -8.74
CA ALA A 152 16.11 9.98 -8.40
C ALA A 152 16.09 9.51 -6.93
N ASP A 153 15.40 10.21 -6.04
CA ASP A 153 15.16 9.80 -4.65
C ASP A 153 13.97 8.84 -4.50
N ARG A 154 13.28 8.48 -5.59
CA ARG A 154 12.05 7.67 -5.58
C ARG A 154 12.17 6.40 -6.42
N GLU A 155 13.37 5.82 -6.45
CA GLU A 155 13.66 4.62 -7.26
C GLU A 155 12.78 3.42 -6.88
N CYS A 156 12.31 3.38 -5.63
CA CYS A 156 11.46 2.32 -5.10
C CYS A 156 9.95 2.49 -5.40
N ASP A 157 9.52 3.53 -6.12
CA ASP A 157 8.10 3.74 -6.43
C ASP A 157 7.48 2.56 -7.17
N ALA A 158 8.19 2.00 -8.15
CA ALA A 158 7.73 0.84 -8.90
C ALA A 158 7.54 -0.39 -8.00
N GLU A 159 8.44 -0.58 -7.02
CA GLU A 159 8.33 -1.67 -6.05
C GLU A 159 7.15 -1.45 -5.09
N ALA A 160 7.00 -0.24 -4.56
CA ALA A 160 5.90 0.13 -3.70
C ALA A 160 4.54 -0.05 -4.41
N VAL A 161 4.43 0.40 -5.66
CA VAL A 161 3.25 0.18 -6.51
C VAL A 161 2.90 -1.29 -6.62
N ALA A 162 3.88 -2.13 -6.95
CA ALA A 162 3.67 -3.57 -7.07
C ALA A 162 3.22 -4.18 -5.73
N ALA A 163 3.83 -3.76 -4.63
CA ALA A 163 3.50 -4.22 -3.29
C ALA A 163 2.06 -3.82 -2.88
N PHE A 164 1.65 -2.57 -3.10
CA PHE A 164 0.30 -2.11 -2.81
C PHE A 164 -0.77 -2.79 -3.67
N ARG A 165 -0.49 -3.02 -4.97
CA ARG A 165 -1.40 -3.79 -5.85
C ARG A 165 -1.54 -5.22 -5.37
N HIS A 166 -0.44 -5.84 -4.98
CA HIS A 166 -0.44 -7.21 -4.47
C HIS A 166 -1.23 -7.32 -3.15
N GLU A 167 -1.00 -6.39 -2.22
CA GLU A 167 -1.74 -6.34 -0.96
C GLU A 167 -3.24 -6.09 -1.18
N SER A 168 -3.58 -5.14 -2.05
CA SER A 168 -4.97 -4.88 -2.45
C SER A 168 -5.66 -6.15 -2.93
N TRP A 169 -5.00 -6.93 -3.79
CA TRP A 169 -5.54 -8.17 -4.31
C TRP A 169 -5.68 -9.24 -3.21
N GLN A 170 -4.66 -9.41 -2.36
CA GLN A 170 -4.72 -10.39 -1.27
C GLN A 170 -5.88 -10.10 -0.31
N VAL A 171 -6.05 -8.86 0.10
CA VAL A 171 -7.13 -8.43 1.01
C VAL A 171 -8.49 -8.66 0.35
N ALA A 172 -8.64 -8.28 -0.92
CA ALA A 172 -9.88 -8.51 -1.66
C ALA A 172 -10.21 -10.00 -1.76
N ALA A 173 -9.23 -10.84 -2.10
CA ALA A 173 -9.41 -12.29 -2.20
C ALA A 173 -9.78 -12.90 -0.84
N TRP A 174 -9.13 -12.45 0.24
CA TRP A 174 -9.46 -12.90 1.59
C TRP A 174 -10.91 -12.57 1.98
N LEU A 175 -11.33 -11.33 1.72
CA LEU A 175 -12.69 -10.86 2.03
C LEU A 175 -13.76 -11.61 1.23
N GLN A 176 -13.46 -11.95 -0.04
CA GLN A 176 -14.37 -12.71 -0.88
C GLN A 176 -14.51 -14.17 -0.45
N THR A 177 -13.42 -14.77 0.03
CA THR A 177 -13.37 -16.20 0.40
C THR A 177 -13.64 -16.44 1.89
N GLY A 178 -13.85 -15.39 2.69
CA GLY A 178 -14.02 -15.50 4.14
C GLY A 178 -12.78 -16.09 4.84
N GLY A 179 -11.59 -15.85 4.29
CA GLY A 179 -10.34 -16.41 4.80
C GLY A 179 -10.15 -17.91 4.58
N MET A 180 -11.00 -18.56 3.77
CA MET A 180 -10.95 -20.00 3.53
C MET A 180 -10.09 -20.42 2.33
N TRP A 181 -9.19 -19.57 1.83
CA TRP A 181 -8.37 -19.88 0.64
C TRP A 181 -7.46 -21.13 0.80
N TRP A 182 -7.20 -21.57 2.03
CA TRP A 182 -6.53 -22.85 2.33
C TRP A 182 -7.47 -23.97 2.79
N ALA A 183 -8.77 -23.70 2.96
CA ALA A 183 -9.72 -24.73 3.37
C ALA A 183 -9.90 -25.68 2.18
N LYS A 184 -9.47 -26.94 2.35
CA LYS A 184 -9.70 -27.96 1.34
C LYS A 184 -11.19 -28.05 1.04
N PRO A 185 -11.61 -28.16 -0.23
CA PRO A 185 -13.00 -28.47 -0.53
C PRO A 185 -13.36 -29.74 0.21
N ALA A 186 -14.47 -29.71 0.94
CA ALA A 186 -15.00 -30.91 1.58
C ALA A 186 -15.27 -31.92 0.46
N GLU A 187 -14.47 -32.97 0.38
CA GLU A 187 -14.72 -34.09 -0.51
C GLU A 187 -16.07 -34.69 -0.13
N ALA A 188 -17.01 -34.67 -1.08
CA ALA A 188 -18.36 -35.20 -0.96
C ALA A 188 -18.44 -36.62 -1.54
#